data_AF-A0A6G2VEF4-F1
#
_entry.id   AF-A0A6G2VEF4-F1
#
_cell.length_a   1.000
_cell.length_b   1.000
_cell.length_c   1.000
_cell.angle_alpha   90.00
_cell.angle_beta   90.00
_cell.angle_gamma   90.00
#
_symmetry.space_group_name_H-M   'P 1'
#
loop_
_entity.id
_entity.type
_entity.pdbx_description
1 polymer ?
#
loop_
_entity_poly.entity_id
_entity_poly.type
_entity_poly.pdbx_seq_one_letter_code
_entity_poly.pdbx_strand_id
1 'polypeptide(L)'
;ELLRAVAASLAAAARPDRLGIVLVDGAGGERGESLGPCTELPHAFTHLVASDPVRMREFAQALGGEVKRRAELLGELDFAEWHSRHEDGRTTAPIPEQRGDIEAPLSGTLRLRPGAGRPVDPGPSPLPRLVVLVDDYDALIAPALGSPGRPAAGSVVRALEAVARDGGRLGIHLVAASARPDRTEDTELARGARLRIVLDPPAVPPSPDEPAPGRGRLGHPDGRVTPFQGGRVTGRIPRTATLRPTVVPLEWERMGDPPTRRPVRELGNGPTDLALLASALERAARSVNALPLAPLST
;
A
#
# COMPACT_ATOMS: atom_id res chain seq x y z
N GLU A 1 -1.96 10.11 -8.22
CA GLU A 1 -0.82 9.35 -8.83
C GLU A 1 0.35 8.99 -7.90
N LEU A 2 0.97 9.93 -7.16
CA LEU A 2 2.19 9.63 -6.38
C LEU A 2 2.02 8.47 -5.36
N LEU A 3 0.89 8.40 -4.65
CA LEU A 3 0.60 7.28 -3.74
C LEU A 3 0.63 5.92 -4.46
N ARG A 4 0.17 5.86 -5.72
CA ARG A 4 0.21 4.64 -6.53
C ARG A 4 1.65 4.27 -6.90
N ALA A 5 2.49 5.26 -7.20
CA ALA A 5 3.93 5.03 -7.43
C ALA A 5 4.65 4.55 -6.15
N VAL A 6 4.27 5.07 -4.98
CA VAL A 6 4.76 4.57 -3.68
C VAL A 6 4.34 3.11 -3.47
N ALA A 7 3.08 2.77 -3.70
CA ALA A 7 2.58 1.40 -3.60
C ALA A 7 3.34 0.45 -4.54
N ALA A 8 3.55 0.86 -5.80
CA ALA A 8 4.30 0.10 -6.79
C ALA A 8 5.77 -0.13 -6.36
N SER A 9 6.43 0.92 -5.86
CA SER A 9 7.82 0.84 -5.38
C SER A 9 7.97 -0.10 -4.19
N LEU A 10 7.05 0.00 -3.21
CA LEU A 10 6.98 -0.89 -2.06
C LEU A 10 6.76 -2.35 -2.47
N ALA A 11 5.80 -2.58 -3.39
CA ALA A 11 5.48 -3.90 -3.91
C ALA A 11 6.64 -4.53 -4.71
N ALA A 12 7.43 -3.72 -5.41
CA ALA A 12 8.63 -4.17 -6.11
C ALA A 12 9.80 -4.53 -5.17
N ALA A 13 9.84 -3.95 -3.96
CA ALA A 13 10.95 -4.12 -3.03
C ALA A 13 10.81 -5.31 -2.07
N ALA A 14 9.61 -5.86 -1.90
CA ALA A 14 9.35 -6.93 -0.92
C ALA A 14 8.37 -7.98 -1.46
N ARG A 15 8.38 -9.16 -0.87
CA ARG A 15 7.40 -10.22 -1.17
C ARG A 15 6.04 -9.93 -0.52
N PRO A 16 4.91 -10.37 -1.12
CA PRO A 16 3.56 -10.11 -0.60
C PRO A 16 3.24 -10.81 0.73
N ASP A 17 4.03 -11.83 1.12
CA ASP A 17 3.90 -12.49 2.43
C ASP A 17 4.68 -11.76 3.54
N ARG A 18 5.58 -10.83 3.18
CA ARG A 18 6.41 -10.04 4.12
C ARG A 18 5.98 -8.57 4.22
N LEU A 19 5.21 -8.09 3.24
CA LEU A 19 4.72 -6.72 3.16
C LEU A 19 3.26 -6.72 2.74
N GLY A 20 2.40 -6.19 3.61
CA GLY A 20 1.00 -5.89 3.32
C GLY A 20 0.77 -4.41 3.08
N ILE A 21 -0.08 -4.10 2.10
CA ILE A 21 -0.55 -2.75 1.81
C ILE A 21 -2.05 -2.68 2.10
N VAL A 22 -2.43 -1.70 2.93
CA VAL A 22 -3.82 -1.33 3.20
C VAL A 22 -4.12 -0.04 2.46
N LEU A 23 -5.16 -0.03 1.63
CA LEU A 23 -5.56 1.12 0.82
C LEU A 23 -6.80 1.77 1.44
N VAL A 24 -6.81 3.10 1.55
CA VAL A 24 -7.95 3.87 2.06
C VAL A 24 -8.23 5.05 1.15
N ASP A 25 -9.39 5.08 0.49
CA ASP A 25 -9.88 6.22 -0.30
C ASP A 25 -10.81 7.09 0.55
N GLY A 26 -10.28 8.19 1.10
CA GLY A 26 -10.98 9.06 2.05
C GLY A 26 -12.18 9.82 1.49
N ALA A 27 -12.14 10.20 0.20
CA ALA A 27 -13.25 10.89 -0.47
C ALA A 27 -14.34 9.95 -1.00
N GLY A 28 -14.25 8.64 -0.76
CA GLY A 28 -15.26 7.68 -1.21
C GLY A 28 -15.41 7.56 -2.74
N GLY A 29 -14.37 7.92 -3.50
CA GLY A 29 -14.35 7.87 -4.97
C GLY A 29 -14.92 9.11 -5.68
N GLU A 30 -15.37 10.14 -4.95
CA GLU A 30 -15.99 11.34 -5.53
C GLU A 30 -15.01 12.23 -6.30
N ARG A 31 -13.71 12.21 -5.95
CA ARG A 31 -12.66 13.04 -6.56
C ARG A 31 -12.01 12.41 -7.81
N GLY A 32 -12.58 11.33 -8.34
CA GLY A 32 -12.25 10.75 -9.66
C GLY A 32 -10.93 9.96 -9.73
N GLU A 33 -9.92 10.28 -8.93
CA GLU A 33 -8.69 9.50 -8.80
C GLU A 33 -8.71 8.71 -7.48
N SER A 34 -8.72 7.37 -7.55
CA SER A 34 -8.67 6.50 -6.37
C SER A 34 -7.41 5.64 -6.33
N LEU A 35 -7.14 5.00 -5.20
CA LEU A 35 -6.15 3.93 -5.05
C LEU A 35 -6.61 2.61 -5.69
N GLY A 36 -7.78 2.57 -6.32
CA GLY A 36 -8.35 1.39 -6.98
C GLY A 36 -7.38 0.59 -7.86
N PRO A 37 -6.56 1.21 -8.74
CA PRO A 37 -5.57 0.46 -9.52
C PRO A 37 -4.53 -0.32 -8.70
N CYS A 38 -4.25 0.12 -7.46
CA CYS A 38 -3.32 -0.59 -6.58
C CYS A 38 -3.90 -1.88 -6.01
N THR A 39 -5.21 -2.12 -6.13
CA THR A 39 -5.83 -3.40 -5.71
C THR A 39 -5.39 -4.58 -6.59
N GLU A 40 -4.82 -4.32 -7.77
CA GLU A 40 -4.21 -5.36 -8.62
C GLU A 40 -2.88 -5.89 -8.04
N LEU A 41 -2.25 -5.16 -7.12
CA LEU A 41 -1.00 -5.60 -6.50
C LEU A 41 -1.29 -6.75 -5.52
N PRO A 42 -0.50 -7.85 -5.53
CA PRO A 42 -0.70 -8.97 -4.60
C PRO A 42 -0.47 -8.59 -3.13
N HIS A 43 0.21 -7.46 -2.87
CA HIS A 43 0.42 -6.91 -1.54
C HIS A 43 -0.81 -6.18 -0.99
N ALA A 44 -1.72 -5.72 -1.85
CA ALA A 44 -2.92 -4.99 -1.46
C ALA A 44 -3.99 -5.96 -0.95
N PHE A 45 -4.05 -6.15 0.37
CA PHE A 45 -4.88 -7.18 0.99
C PHE A 45 -6.15 -6.63 1.65
N THR A 46 -6.26 -5.31 1.81
CA THR A 46 -7.45 -4.64 2.33
C THR A 46 -7.59 -3.28 1.66
N HIS A 47 -8.80 -2.96 1.19
CA HIS A 47 -9.13 -1.69 0.54
C HIS A 47 -10.43 -1.14 1.11
N LEU A 48 -10.37 0.06 1.71
CA LEU A 48 -11.53 0.80 2.18
C LEU A 48 -11.82 1.95 1.21
N VAL A 49 -13.04 2.00 0.70
CA VAL A 49 -13.61 3.19 0.09
C VAL A 49 -14.55 3.82 1.11
N ALA A 50 -14.28 5.06 1.53
CA ALA A 50 -15.02 5.76 2.59
C ALA A 50 -16.40 6.26 2.14
N SER A 51 -17.21 5.37 1.57
CA SER A 51 -18.60 5.60 1.17
C SER A 51 -19.59 4.81 2.03
N ASP A 52 -19.20 3.61 2.51
CA ASP A 52 -20.05 2.72 3.30
C ASP A 52 -19.70 2.78 4.81
N PRO A 53 -20.63 3.25 5.65
CA PRO A 53 -20.50 3.33 7.10
C PRO A 53 -20.16 2.04 7.84
N VAL A 54 -20.74 0.94 7.39
CA VAL A 54 -20.62 -0.35 8.06
C VAL A 54 -19.21 -0.86 7.80
N ARG A 55 -18.78 -0.82 6.54
CA ARG A 55 -17.40 -1.14 6.15
C ARG A 55 -16.37 -0.25 6.82
N MET A 56 -16.66 1.03 6.99
CA MET A 56 -15.77 1.95 7.72
C MET A 56 -15.61 1.56 9.20
N ARG A 57 -16.67 1.10 9.87
CA ARG A 57 -16.59 0.63 11.26
C ARG A 57 -15.87 -0.71 11.36
N GLU A 58 -16.21 -1.66 10.49
CA GLU A 58 -15.53 -2.97 10.41
C GLU A 58 -14.03 -2.79 10.16
N PHE A 59 -13.66 -1.94 9.20
CA PHE A 59 -12.28 -1.60 8.92
C PHE A 59 -11.58 -0.99 10.13
N ALA A 60 -12.22 -0.01 10.79
CA ALA A 60 -11.64 0.64 11.96
C ALA A 60 -11.44 -0.35 13.12
N GLN A 61 -12.38 -1.27 13.33
CA GLN A 61 -12.28 -2.33 14.34
C GLN A 61 -11.17 -3.31 13.99
N ALA A 62 -11.07 -3.76 12.74
CA ALA A 62 -10.05 -4.69 12.30
C ALA A 62 -8.64 -4.09 12.36
N LEU A 63 -8.48 -2.82 11.93
CA LEU A 63 -7.19 -2.10 12.03
C LEU A 63 -6.79 -1.85 13.49
N GLY A 64 -7.74 -1.42 14.33
CA GLY A 64 -7.50 -1.25 15.77
C GLY A 64 -7.17 -2.57 16.47
N GLY A 65 -7.84 -3.65 16.07
CA GLY A 65 -7.57 -5.02 16.51
C GLY A 65 -6.16 -5.48 16.12
N GLU A 66 -5.71 -5.19 14.90
CA GLU A 66 -4.36 -5.53 14.44
C GLU A 66 -3.28 -4.74 15.21
N VAL A 67 -3.49 -3.44 15.46
CA VAL A 67 -2.59 -2.64 16.31
C VAL A 67 -2.48 -3.26 17.69
N LYS A 68 -3.61 -3.59 18.32
CA LYS A 68 -3.64 -4.20 19.65
C LYS A 68 -2.97 -5.58 19.66
N ARG A 69 -3.28 -6.43 18.67
CA ARG A 69 -2.70 -7.78 18.53
C ARG A 69 -1.19 -7.72 18.40
N ARG A 70 -0.66 -6.77 17.61
CA ARG A 70 0.81 -6.59 17.49
C ARG A 70 1.43 -6.06 18.77
N ALA A 71 0.77 -5.14 19.47
CA ALA A 71 1.26 -4.64 20.75
C ALA A 71 1.37 -5.76 21.78
N GLU A 72 0.36 -6.65 21.85
CA GLU A 72 0.39 -7.84 22.71
C GLU A 72 1.48 -8.85 22.29
N LEU A 73 1.68 -9.04 20.97
CA LEU A 73 2.68 -9.99 20.44
C LEU A 73 4.13 -9.51 20.65
N LEU A 74 4.39 -8.22 20.46
CA LEU A 74 5.72 -7.64 20.57
C LEU A 74 6.09 -7.31 22.03
N GLY A 75 5.09 -7.01 22.87
CA GLY A 75 5.30 -6.58 24.25
C GLY A 75 6.13 -5.31 24.30
N GLU A 76 7.26 -5.37 25.01
CA GLU A 76 8.20 -4.25 25.15
C GLU A 76 9.16 -4.09 23.95
N LEU A 77 9.24 -5.09 23.08
CA LEU A 77 10.15 -5.05 21.93
C LEU A 77 9.56 -4.18 20.82
N ASP A 78 10.43 -3.52 20.07
CA ASP A 78 10.02 -2.97 18.79
C ASP A 78 10.05 -4.04 17.68
N PHE A 79 9.43 -3.72 16.55
CA PHE A 79 9.31 -4.63 15.42
C PHE A 79 10.67 -5.09 14.88
N ALA A 80 11.68 -4.22 14.87
CA ALA A 80 13.00 -4.58 14.36
C ALA A 80 13.69 -5.55 15.30
N GLU A 81 13.71 -5.25 16.60
CA GLU A 81 14.27 -6.11 17.64
C GLU A 81 13.58 -7.48 17.69
N TRP A 82 12.26 -7.50 17.57
CA TRP A 82 11.48 -8.74 17.52
C TRP A 82 11.91 -9.62 16.33
N HIS A 83 12.11 -9.02 15.15
CA HIS A 83 12.57 -9.73 13.96
C HIS A 83 13.98 -10.29 14.13
N SER A 84 14.92 -9.48 14.63
CA SER A 84 16.30 -9.93 14.88
C SER A 84 16.34 -11.18 15.74
N ARG A 85 15.59 -11.18 16.86
CA ARG A 85 15.53 -12.32 17.79
C ARG A 85 14.87 -13.56 17.18
N HIS A 86 13.86 -13.39 16.33
CA HIS A 86 13.16 -14.51 15.70
C HIS A 86 13.93 -15.11 14.52
N GLU A 87 14.73 -14.32 13.79
CA GLU A 87 15.64 -14.83 12.76
C GLU A 87 16.77 -15.66 13.40
N ASP A 88 17.32 -15.20 14.53
CA ASP A 88 18.34 -15.95 15.29
C ASP A 88 17.79 -17.27 15.85
N GLY A 89 16.59 -17.25 16.44
CA GLY A 89 15.95 -18.44 17.03
C GLY A 89 15.55 -19.52 16.02
N ARG A 90 15.24 -19.14 14.77
CA ARG A 90 14.89 -20.08 13.69
C ARG A 90 16.10 -20.86 13.17
N THR A 91 17.31 -20.34 13.38
CA THR A 91 18.57 -21.00 13.01
C THR A 91 18.98 -22.08 14.02
N THR A 92 18.37 -22.10 15.21
CA THR A 92 18.73 -23.00 16.33
C THR A 92 17.69 -24.05 16.70
N ALA A 93 16.53 -24.11 16.02
CA ALA A 93 15.51 -25.11 16.33
C ALA A 93 15.92 -26.49 15.78
N PRO A 94 16.18 -27.51 16.64
CA PRO A 94 16.41 -28.87 16.16
C PRO A 94 15.11 -29.41 15.56
N ILE A 95 15.19 -29.97 14.35
CA ILE A 95 14.11 -30.77 13.78
C ILE A 95 13.87 -31.94 14.74
N PRO A 96 12.67 -32.12 15.33
CA PRO A 96 12.40 -33.32 16.11
C PRO A 96 12.38 -34.48 15.12
N GLU A 97 13.37 -35.37 15.20
CA GLU A 97 13.31 -36.66 14.54
C GLU A 97 12.06 -37.38 15.03
N GLN A 98 11.07 -37.50 14.16
CA GLN A 98 9.89 -38.30 14.39
C GLN A 98 10.27 -39.77 14.25
N ARG A 99 10.90 -40.30 15.30
CA ARG A 99 11.15 -41.73 15.47
C ARG A 99 9.84 -42.33 15.97
N GLY A 100 9.21 -43.13 15.12
CA GLY A 100 7.93 -43.76 15.40
C GLY A 100 7.98 -44.69 16.59
N ASP A 101 6.85 -44.81 17.28
CA ASP A 101 6.41 -46.09 17.82
C ASP A 101 4.89 -46.13 17.91
N ILE A 102 4.37 -47.29 17.55
CA ILE A 102 2.96 -47.67 17.46
C ILE A 102 2.52 -48.27 18.81
N GLU A 103 1.26 -47.99 19.19
CA GLU A 103 0.41 -48.67 20.19
C GLU A 103 0.63 -48.46 21.71
N ALA A 104 -0.40 -47.88 22.36
CA ALA A 104 -0.94 -48.34 23.66
C ALA A 104 -2.34 -47.73 23.93
N PRO A 105 -3.22 -48.38 24.74
CA PRO A 105 -4.67 -48.34 24.59
C PRO A 105 -5.41 -47.23 25.38
N LEU A 106 -6.69 -47.08 25.03
CA LEU A 106 -7.66 -46.12 25.56
C LEU A 106 -8.09 -46.47 26.99
N SER A 107 -7.86 -45.57 27.96
CA SER A 107 -8.70 -45.41 29.17
C SER A 107 -8.23 -44.26 30.07
N GLY A 108 -9.17 -43.45 30.58
CA GLY A 108 -9.00 -42.70 31.83
C GLY A 108 -9.34 -41.20 31.82
N THR A 109 -10.60 -40.88 32.13
CA THR A 109 -11.10 -39.67 32.83
C THR A 109 -10.60 -38.28 32.40
N LEU A 110 -11.49 -37.54 31.73
CA LEU A 110 -11.42 -36.09 31.51
C LEU A 110 -11.36 -35.33 32.85
N ARG A 111 -10.17 -34.93 33.29
CA ARG A 111 -10.00 -33.81 34.23
C ARG A 111 -9.97 -32.51 33.44
N LEU A 112 -11.06 -31.75 33.51
CA LEU A 112 -11.12 -30.36 33.06
C LEU A 112 -10.21 -29.52 33.96
N ARG A 113 -8.97 -29.28 33.53
CA ARG A 113 -8.15 -28.19 34.02
C ARG A 113 -8.69 -26.88 33.43
N PRO A 114 -8.76 -25.78 34.20
CA PRO A 114 -9.00 -24.46 33.63
C PRO A 114 -7.93 -24.19 32.58
N GLY A 115 -8.35 -23.93 31.34
CA GLY A 115 -7.45 -23.70 30.22
C GLY A 115 -6.56 -22.50 30.51
N ALA A 116 -5.26 -22.74 30.72
CA ALA A 116 -4.27 -21.75 30.35
C ALA A 116 -4.54 -21.42 28.88
N GLY A 117 -4.74 -20.12 28.61
CA GLY A 117 -5.08 -19.63 27.28
C GLY A 117 -4.21 -20.30 26.23
N ARG A 118 -4.86 -20.92 25.24
CA ARG A 118 -4.17 -21.49 24.08
C ARG A 118 -3.24 -20.39 23.55
N PRO A 119 -1.93 -20.62 23.44
CA PRO A 119 -1.05 -19.63 22.83
C PRO A 119 -1.64 -19.33 21.47
N VAL A 120 -1.94 -18.05 21.23
CA VAL A 120 -2.38 -17.55 19.93
C VAL A 120 -1.30 -18.01 18.95
N ASP A 121 -1.69 -18.87 18.01
CA ASP A 121 -0.80 -19.34 16.96
C ASP A 121 -0.17 -18.09 16.32
N PRO A 122 1.16 -17.88 16.37
CA PRO A 122 1.78 -16.57 16.12
C PRO A 122 1.66 -16.05 14.68
N GLY A 123 0.80 -16.64 13.86
CA GLY A 123 0.69 -16.37 12.43
C GLY A 123 1.95 -16.82 11.69
N PRO A 124 1.98 -16.70 10.35
CA PRO A 124 3.17 -17.01 9.58
C PRO A 124 4.31 -16.09 10.01
N SER A 125 5.30 -16.65 10.72
CA SER A 125 6.58 -15.99 10.98
C SER A 125 7.39 -15.95 9.68
N PRO A 126 7.98 -14.80 9.31
CA PRO A 126 8.04 -13.56 10.09
C PRO A 126 6.79 -12.66 9.95
N LEU A 127 6.46 -11.92 11.01
CA LEU A 127 5.34 -10.98 11.06
C LEU A 127 5.49 -9.92 9.94
N PRO A 128 4.52 -9.79 9.01
CA PRO A 128 4.67 -8.90 7.87
C PRO A 128 4.66 -7.42 8.28
N ARG A 129 5.45 -6.59 7.58
CA ARG A 129 5.34 -5.13 7.65
C ARG A 129 4.02 -4.69 7.01
N LEU A 130 3.33 -3.74 7.61
CA LEU A 130 2.12 -3.17 7.02
C LEU A 130 2.35 -1.70 6.66
N VAL A 131 1.82 -1.30 5.51
CA VAL A 131 1.79 0.10 5.08
C VAL A 131 0.34 0.48 4.78
N VAL A 132 -0.18 1.44 5.52
CA VAL A 132 -1.50 2.03 5.30
C VAL A 132 -1.34 3.27 4.42
N LEU A 133 -1.86 3.20 3.20
CA LEU A 133 -1.89 4.29 2.24
C LEU A 133 -3.28 4.93 2.27
N VAL A 134 -3.35 6.20 2.66
CA VAL A 134 -4.60 6.95 2.79
C VAL A 134 -4.60 8.08 1.76
N ASP A 135 -5.52 8.01 0.81
CA ASP A 135 -5.80 9.13 -0.09
C ASP A 135 -6.90 10.02 0.50
N ASP A 136 -6.89 11.30 0.13
CA ASP A 136 -7.87 12.30 0.59
C ASP A 136 -8.11 12.29 2.12
N TYR A 137 -7.05 12.29 2.92
CA TYR A 137 -7.15 12.26 4.39
C TYR A 137 -7.96 13.44 4.95
N ASP A 138 -7.92 14.61 4.31
CA ASP A 138 -8.78 15.74 4.67
C ASP A 138 -10.27 15.41 4.58
N ALA A 139 -10.69 14.57 3.64
CA ALA A 139 -12.09 14.19 3.50
C ALA A 139 -12.57 13.30 4.67
N LEU A 140 -11.66 12.55 5.32
CA LEU A 140 -11.98 11.78 6.53
C LEU A 140 -12.12 12.67 7.77
N ILE A 141 -11.43 13.82 7.79
CA ILE A 141 -11.37 14.72 8.94
C ILE A 141 -12.43 15.83 8.86
N ALA A 142 -12.60 16.50 7.71
CA ALA A 142 -13.42 17.70 7.62
C ALA A 142 -14.00 18.01 6.22
N PRO A 143 -15.30 18.39 6.12
CA PRO A 143 -16.29 18.29 7.20
C PRO A 143 -16.50 16.81 7.51
N ALA A 144 -16.72 16.48 8.79
CA ALA A 144 -16.96 15.10 9.20
C ALA A 144 -17.94 14.45 8.22
N LEU A 145 -17.67 13.20 7.80
CA LEU A 145 -18.70 12.36 7.19
C LEU A 145 -19.87 12.34 8.18
N GLY A 146 -20.83 13.24 7.94
CA GLY A 146 -21.66 13.85 8.98
C GLY A 146 -22.50 15.05 8.53
N SER A 147 -22.46 15.46 7.26
CA SER A 147 -23.64 16.09 6.65
C SER A 147 -24.83 15.13 6.85
N PRO A 148 -26.04 15.62 7.19
CA PRO A 148 -27.19 14.76 7.47
C PRO A 148 -27.35 13.72 6.36
N GLY A 149 -27.08 12.44 6.68
CA GLY A 149 -27.10 11.33 5.71
C GLY A 149 -25.80 10.49 5.60
N ARG A 150 -24.63 10.95 6.10
CA ARG A 150 -23.38 10.16 6.05
C ARG A 150 -22.85 9.93 7.47
N PRO A 151 -22.76 8.70 7.97
CA PRO A 151 -22.27 8.43 9.32
C PRO A 151 -20.73 8.40 9.43
N ALA A 152 -20.28 8.37 10.68
CA ALA A 152 -18.96 8.79 11.14
C ALA A 152 -17.74 8.13 10.46
N ALA A 153 -16.85 8.97 9.91
CA ALA A 153 -15.44 8.62 9.69
C ALA A 153 -14.58 8.67 10.96
N GLY A 154 -15.13 9.15 12.08
CA GLY A 154 -14.41 9.26 13.34
C GLY A 154 -13.80 7.94 13.84
N SER A 155 -14.43 6.79 13.59
CA SER A 155 -13.84 5.49 13.93
C SER A 155 -12.58 5.20 13.12
N VAL A 156 -12.61 5.48 11.80
CA VAL A 156 -11.46 5.34 10.90
C VAL A 156 -10.35 6.31 11.30
N VAL A 157 -10.68 7.58 11.54
CA VAL A 157 -9.71 8.58 11.98
C VAL A 157 -9.02 8.17 13.27
N ARG A 158 -9.77 7.71 14.29
CA ARG A 158 -9.17 7.21 15.54
C ARG A 158 -8.25 6.01 15.33
N ALA A 159 -8.63 5.07 14.45
CA ALA A 159 -7.79 3.92 14.14
C ALA A 159 -6.49 4.36 13.42
N LEU A 160 -6.58 5.30 12.47
CA LEU A 160 -5.42 5.88 11.80
C LEU A 160 -4.52 6.68 12.77
N GLU A 161 -5.10 7.41 13.72
CA GLU A 161 -4.34 8.12 14.77
C GLU A 161 -3.63 7.15 15.72
N ALA A 162 -4.23 6.00 16.04
CA ALA A 162 -3.56 4.95 16.78
C ALA A 162 -2.36 4.39 16.00
N VAL A 163 -2.50 4.19 14.69
CA VAL A 163 -1.36 3.82 13.82
C VAL A 163 -0.30 4.93 13.78
N ALA A 164 -0.70 6.21 13.70
CA ALA A 164 0.25 7.32 13.70
C ALA A 164 1.08 7.38 15.00
N ARG A 165 0.44 7.10 16.15
CA ARG A 165 1.06 7.12 17.47
C ARG A 165 1.94 5.90 17.73
N ASP A 166 1.40 4.71 17.46
CA ASP A 166 1.99 3.44 17.92
C ASP A 166 2.49 2.56 16.78
N GLY A 167 2.09 2.81 15.53
CA GLY A 167 2.37 1.91 14.40
C GLY A 167 3.86 1.67 14.14
N GLY A 168 4.71 2.68 14.34
CA GLY A 168 6.14 2.59 14.08
C GLY A 168 6.83 1.45 14.85
N ARG A 169 6.54 1.31 16.15
CA ARG A 169 7.08 0.20 16.97
C ARG A 169 6.49 -1.15 16.56
N LEU A 170 5.31 -1.16 15.97
CA LEU A 170 4.55 -2.37 15.60
C LEU A 170 4.79 -2.80 14.14
N GLY A 171 5.65 -2.10 13.41
CA GLY A 171 5.87 -2.33 11.98
C GLY A 171 4.66 -2.04 11.11
N ILE A 172 3.78 -1.12 11.56
CA ILE A 172 2.68 -0.56 10.79
C ILE A 172 3.04 0.90 10.45
N HIS A 173 3.20 1.20 9.18
CA HIS A 173 3.57 2.52 8.70
C HIS A 173 2.36 3.20 8.05
N LEU A 174 2.24 4.52 8.22
CA LEU A 174 1.13 5.30 7.69
C LEU A 174 1.66 6.36 6.72
N VAL A 175 1.08 6.39 5.52
CA VAL A 175 1.32 7.40 4.50
C VAL A 175 -0.03 7.98 4.10
N ALA A 176 -0.22 9.28 4.29
CA ALA A 176 -1.46 9.94 3.93
C ALA A 176 -1.22 11.11 2.96
N ALA A 177 -2.11 11.26 1.99
CA ALA A 177 -2.20 12.44 1.13
C ALA A 177 -3.36 13.33 1.56
N SER A 178 -3.17 14.63 1.43
CA SER A 178 -4.22 15.62 1.62
C SER A 178 -4.01 16.81 0.69
N ALA A 179 -5.11 17.35 0.18
CA ALA A 179 -5.12 18.60 -0.58
C ALA A 179 -5.41 19.83 0.32
N ARG A 180 -5.69 19.61 1.61
CA ARG A 180 -6.06 20.64 2.59
C ARG A 180 -5.17 20.53 3.83
N PRO A 181 -3.90 20.96 3.74
CA PRO A 181 -2.98 20.93 4.88
C PRO A 181 -3.54 21.71 6.08
N ASP A 182 -4.27 22.80 5.82
CA ASP A 182 -5.00 23.61 6.81
C ASP A 182 -6.00 22.78 7.66
N ARG A 183 -6.48 21.64 7.16
CA ARG A 183 -7.42 20.77 7.87
C ARG A 183 -6.74 19.60 8.58
N THR A 184 -5.47 19.35 8.28
CA THR A 184 -4.77 18.14 8.73
C THR A 184 -3.55 18.45 9.61
N GLU A 185 -3.12 19.71 9.67
CA GLU A 185 -1.92 20.14 10.40
C GLU A 185 -1.93 19.79 11.91
N ASP A 186 -3.11 19.83 12.54
CA ASP A 186 -3.24 19.56 13.97
C ASP A 186 -3.35 18.07 14.32
N THR A 187 -3.36 17.19 13.34
CA THR A 187 -3.56 15.73 13.54
C THR A 187 -2.31 15.05 14.09
N GLU A 188 -2.49 13.90 14.76
CA GLU A 188 -1.37 13.06 15.23
C GLU A 188 -0.47 12.62 14.06
N LEU A 189 -1.07 12.36 12.90
CA LEU A 189 -0.34 12.06 11.67
C LEU A 189 0.60 13.21 11.27
N ALA A 190 0.09 14.44 11.23
CA ALA A 190 0.88 15.59 10.83
C ALA A 190 2.00 15.90 11.83
N ARG A 191 1.75 15.72 13.14
CA ARG A 191 2.76 15.90 14.21
C ARG A 191 3.84 14.82 14.17
N GLY A 192 3.45 13.56 13.98
CA GLY A 192 4.36 12.40 13.98
C GLY A 192 5.09 12.14 12.66
N ALA A 193 4.68 12.77 11.56
CA ALA A 193 5.27 12.56 10.23
C ALA A 193 6.75 12.97 10.18
N ARG A 194 7.63 11.98 9.97
CA ARG A 194 9.08 12.18 9.79
C ARG A 194 9.45 12.67 8.40
N LEU A 195 8.71 12.25 7.39
CA LEU A 195 8.91 12.65 6.00
C LEU A 195 7.69 13.44 5.55
N ARG A 196 7.91 14.56 4.86
CA ARG A 196 6.83 15.38 4.29
C ARG A 196 7.06 15.57 2.81
N ILE A 197 6.06 15.25 2.00
CA ILE A 197 6.10 15.46 0.56
C ILE A 197 5.14 16.59 0.23
N VAL A 198 5.65 17.62 -0.44
CA VAL A 198 4.84 18.72 -0.98
C VAL A 198 4.96 18.68 -2.49
N LEU A 199 3.84 18.43 -3.17
CA LEU A 199 3.77 18.47 -4.63
C LEU A 199 3.59 19.91 -5.10
N ASP A 200 4.22 20.22 -6.23
CA ASP A 200 3.99 21.50 -6.91
C ASP A 200 2.56 21.51 -7.47
N PRO A 201 1.83 22.63 -7.38
CA PRO A 201 0.51 22.73 -7.98
C PRO A 201 0.62 22.56 -9.50
N PRO A 202 -0.34 21.87 -10.14
CA PRO A 202 -0.38 21.83 -11.60
C PRO A 202 -0.62 23.25 -12.12
N ALA A 203 0.03 23.59 -13.22
CA ALA A 203 -0.19 24.85 -13.88
C ALA A 203 -1.56 24.90 -14.55
N VAL A 204 -2.18 26.08 -14.53
CA VAL A 204 -3.52 26.33 -15.08
C VAL A 204 -3.47 27.65 -15.86
N PRO A 205 -3.70 27.65 -17.19
CA PRO A 205 -4.05 26.51 -18.05
C PRO A 205 -2.86 25.57 -18.32
N PRO A 206 -3.10 24.28 -18.66
CA PRO A 206 -2.02 23.36 -18.99
C PRO A 206 -1.28 23.80 -20.25
N SER A 207 0.03 24.06 -20.15
CA SER A 207 0.92 24.37 -21.29
C SER A 207 1.80 23.18 -21.68
N PRO A 208 2.07 22.95 -22.98
CA PRO A 208 3.04 21.93 -23.44
C PRO A 208 4.48 22.17 -22.93
N ASP A 209 4.83 23.42 -22.66
CA ASP A 209 6.16 23.83 -22.19
C ASP A 209 6.33 23.69 -20.67
N GLU A 210 5.23 23.48 -19.94
CA GLU A 210 5.25 23.31 -18.50
C GLU A 210 5.56 21.86 -18.10
N PRO A 211 6.26 21.65 -16.98
CA PRO A 211 6.59 20.32 -16.54
C PRO A 211 5.34 19.50 -16.24
N ALA A 212 5.36 18.24 -16.67
CA ALA A 212 4.31 17.28 -16.36
C ALA A 212 4.07 17.19 -14.83
N PRO A 213 2.82 16.93 -14.39
CA PRO A 213 2.49 16.74 -12.99
C PRO A 213 3.41 15.73 -12.28
N GLY A 214 3.63 15.93 -10.99
CA GLY A 214 4.44 15.04 -10.16
C GLY A 214 5.75 15.65 -9.65
N ARG A 215 6.10 16.89 -10.05
CA ARG A 215 7.16 17.63 -9.35
C ARG A 215 6.78 17.90 -7.91
N GLY A 216 7.78 17.85 -7.04
CA GLY A 216 7.60 18.16 -5.64
C GLY A 216 8.90 18.18 -4.85
N ARG A 217 8.77 18.33 -3.55
CA ARG A 217 9.87 18.40 -2.58
C ARG A 217 9.63 17.40 -1.45
N LEU A 218 10.66 16.63 -1.12
CA LEU A 218 10.70 15.75 0.05
C LEU A 218 11.48 16.46 1.17
N GLY A 219 10.80 16.79 2.26
CA GLY A 219 11.40 17.25 3.50
C GLY A 219 11.80 16.07 4.39
N HIS A 220 13.06 16.10 4.84
CA HIS A 220 13.66 15.10 5.73
C HIS A 220 13.68 15.59 7.19
N PRO A 221 13.80 14.70 8.19
CA PRO A 221 13.86 15.09 9.60
C PRO A 221 15.06 15.98 9.95
N ASP A 222 16.14 15.89 9.18
CA ASP A 222 17.37 16.69 9.33
C ASP A 222 17.26 18.10 8.72
N GLY A 223 16.07 18.47 8.20
CA GLY A 223 15.82 19.75 7.55
C GLY A 223 16.23 19.79 6.08
N ARG A 224 16.85 18.73 5.54
CA ARG A 224 17.17 18.64 4.11
C ARG A 224 15.89 18.62 3.29
N VAL A 225 15.91 19.29 2.14
CA VAL A 225 14.83 19.25 1.15
C VAL A 225 15.38 18.71 -0.16
N THR A 226 14.76 17.64 -0.68
CA THR A 226 15.16 17.01 -1.94
C THR A 226 14.08 17.24 -2.99
N PRO A 227 14.35 17.98 -4.09
CA PRO A 227 13.42 18.08 -5.19
C PRO A 227 13.34 16.73 -5.93
N PHE A 228 12.15 16.37 -6.40
CA PHE A 228 11.95 15.14 -7.15
C PHE A 228 10.87 15.30 -8.23
N GLN A 229 10.84 14.33 -9.15
CA GLN A 229 9.76 14.13 -10.11
C GLN A 229 9.15 12.75 -9.84
N GLY A 230 7.88 12.71 -9.46
CA GLY A 230 7.13 11.49 -9.26
C GLY A 230 6.92 10.75 -10.60
N GLY A 231 7.06 9.43 -10.56
CA GLY A 231 6.76 8.57 -11.70
C GLY A 231 5.25 8.43 -11.90
N ARG A 232 4.83 8.28 -13.16
CA ARG A 232 3.45 7.94 -13.55
C ARG A 232 3.40 6.46 -13.91
N VAL A 233 2.68 5.67 -13.13
CA VAL A 233 2.55 4.21 -13.27
C VAL A 233 1.18 3.78 -13.80
N THR A 234 0.19 4.69 -13.80
CA THR A 234 -1.13 4.47 -14.39
C THR A 234 -1.23 5.00 -15.83
N GLY A 235 -0.12 5.50 -16.38
CA GLY A 235 -0.02 5.82 -17.79
C GLY A 235 -0.26 4.58 -18.63
N ARG A 236 -1.17 4.67 -19.59
CA ARG A 236 -1.41 3.56 -20.52
C ARG A 236 -0.29 3.54 -21.53
N ILE A 237 0.37 2.39 -21.67
CA ILE A 237 1.37 2.19 -22.72
C ILE A 237 0.61 2.29 -24.04
N PRO A 238 0.94 3.26 -24.91
CA PRO A 238 0.26 3.34 -26.18
C PRO A 238 0.56 2.05 -26.93
N ARG A 239 -0.49 1.37 -27.44
CA ARG A 239 -0.31 0.32 -28.44
C ARG A 239 0.06 0.98 -29.75
N THR A 240 1.24 1.59 -29.77
CA THR A 240 1.90 1.89 -31.03
C THR A 240 2.22 0.51 -31.62
N ALA A 241 1.74 0.25 -32.84
CA ALA A 241 2.38 -0.78 -33.64
C ALA A 241 3.88 -0.49 -33.54
N THR A 242 4.69 -1.48 -33.17
CA THR A 242 6.16 -1.39 -33.20
C THR A 242 6.57 -0.41 -34.29
N LEU A 243 7.21 0.71 -33.92
CA LEU A 243 7.73 1.67 -34.88
C LEU A 243 8.89 0.98 -35.62
N ARG A 244 8.56 0.05 -36.51
CA ARG A 244 9.51 -0.49 -37.46
C ARG A 244 9.96 0.69 -38.32
N PRO A 245 11.27 0.90 -38.49
CA PRO A 245 11.79 1.91 -39.39
C PRO A 245 11.07 1.78 -40.73
N THR A 246 10.42 2.85 -41.16
CA THR A 246 9.74 2.85 -42.47
C THR A 246 10.67 3.57 -43.42
N VAL A 247 11.10 2.86 -44.46
CA VAL A 247 11.90 3.45 -45.54
C VAL A 247 10.91 3.95 -46.59
N VAL A 248 10.94 5.25 -46.88
CA VAL A 248 10.15 5.86 -47.94
C VAL A 248 11.13 6.42 -48.97
N PRO A 249 10.99 6.10 -50.27
CA PRO A 249 11.82 6.71 -51.30
C PRO A 249 11.61 8.23 -51.33
N LEU A 250 12.73 8.98 -51.40
CA LEU A 250 12.73 10.43 -51.51
C LEU A 250 12.97 10.80 -52.97
N GLU A 251 11.91 11.22 -53.65
CA GLU A 251 11.99 11.77 -55.00
C GLU A 251 12.58 13.20 -54.97
N TRP A 252 13.32 13.56 -56.02
CA TRP A 252 14.01 14.86 -56.10
C TRP A 252 13.06 16.04 -56.00
N GLU A 253 11.84 15.91 -56.52
CA GLU A 253 10.81 16.95 -56.50
C GLU A 253 10.27 17.24 -55.10
N ARG A 254 10.50 16.35 -54.13
CA ARG A 254 10.05 16.48 -52.72
C ARG A 254 11.20 16.76 -51.77
N MET A 255 12.39 17.02 -52.31
CA MET A 255 13.57 17.35 -51.50
C MET A 255 13.38 18.72 -50.84
N GLY A 256 13.22 18.72 -49.51
CA GLY A 256 12.96 19.91 -48.71
C GLY A 256 11.59 19.90 -47.99
N ASP A 257 10.68 19.01 -48.40
CA ASP A 257 9.44 18.78 -47.66
C ASP A 257 9.74 18.15 -46.28
N PRO A 258 8.95 18.47 -45.23
CA PRO A 258 9.07 17.78 -43.97
C PRO A 258 8.83 16.27 -44.17
N PRO A 259 9.60 15.38 -43.51
CA PRO A 259 9.45 13.95 -43.67
C PRO A 259 8.02 13.52 -43.32
N THR A 260 7.45 12.63 -44.13
CA THR A 260 6.08 12.15 -43.95
C THR A 260 5.97 11.43 -42.60
N ARG A 261 5.39 12.10 -41.60
CA ARG A 261 5.18 11.49 -40.29
C ARG A 261 4.00 10.54 -40.41
N ARG A 262 4.26 9.24 -40.23
CA ARG A 262 3.16 8.28 -40.06
C ARG A 262 2.40 8.68 -38.79
N PRO A 263 1.09 8.99 -38.85
CA PRO A 263 0.31 9.17 -37.63
C PRO A 263 0.35 7.85 -36.88
N VAL A 264 0.84 7.89 -35.65
CA VAL A 264 0.81 6.73 -34.76
C VAL A 264 -0.65 6.45 -34.49
N ARG A 265 -1.20 5.41 -35.14
CA ARG A 265 -2.56 4.98 -34.87
C ARG A 265 -2.55 4.32 -33.50
N GLU A 266 -3.14 4.98 -32.51
CA GLU A 266 -3.37 4.39 -31.19
C GLU A 266 -4.27 3.17 -31.37
N LEU A 267 -3.69 1.97 -31.31
CA LEU A 267 -4.42 0.71 -31.47
C LEU A 267 -5.10 0.35 -30.14
N GLY A 268 -5.92 1.28 -29.66
CA GLY A 268 -6.52 1.24 -28.35
C GLY A 268 -5.52 1.33 -27.20
N ASN A 269 -6.10 1.28 -26.00
CA ASN A 269 -5.41 1.44 -24.73
C ASN A 269 -4.64 0.15 -24.35
N GLY A 270 -3.30 0.22 -24.31
CA GLY A 270 -2.46 -0.86 -23.77
C GLY A 270 -2.53 -0.96 -22.24
N PRO A 271 -1.87 -1.96 -21.64
CA PRO A 271 -1.78 -2.08 -20.18
C PRO A 271 -1.04 -0.87 -19.59
N THR A 272 -1.27 -0.62 -18.30
CA THR A 272 -0.48 0.35 -17.54
C THR A 272 0.79 -0.31 -17.00
N ASP A 273 1.81 0.47 -16.65
CA ASP A 273 3.01 -0.05 -15.99
C ASP A 273 2.64 -0.77 -14.67
N LEU A 274 1.66 -0.24 -13.93
CA LEU A 274 1.15 -0.85 -12.71
C LEU A 274 0.54 -2.24 -12.97
N ALA A 275 -0.26 -2.40 -14.03
CA ALA A 275 -0.87 -3.68 -14.38
C ALA A 275 0.19 -4.71 -14.84
N LEU A 276 1.20 -4.25 -15.58
CA LEU A 276 2.35 -5.10 -15.95
C LEU A 276 3.15 -5.54 -14.72
N LEU A 277 3.40 -4.62 -13.79
CA LEU A 277 4.08 -4.90 -12.53
C LEU A 277 3.27 -5.90 -11.68
N ALA A 278 1.98 -5.68 -11.50
CA ALA A 278 1.09 -6.58 -10.78
C ALA A 278 1.15 -8.01 -11.34
N SER A 279 1.05 -8.15 -12.67
CA SER A 279 1.17 -9.44 -13.35
C SER A 279 2.53 -10.11 -13.14
N ALA A 280 3.62 -9.33 -13.14
CA ALA A 280 4.96 -9.84 -12.88
C ALA A 280 5.13 -10.29 -11.42
N LEU A 281 4.64 -9.50 -10.46
CA LEU A 281 4.69 -9.80 -9.04
C LEU A 281 3.89 -11.06 -8.70
N GLU A 282 2.71 -11.24 -9.31
CA GLU A 282 1.88 -12.43 -9.09
C GLU A 282 2.58 -13.70 -9.59
N ARG A 283 3.24 -13.65 -10.76
CA ARG A 283 4.08 -14.76 -11.25
C ARG A 283 5.26 -15.03 -10.32
N ALA A 284 5.96 -13.97 -9.88
CA ALA A 284 7.09 -14.10 -8.97
C ALA A 284 6.66 -14.71 -7.61
N ALA A 285 5.56 -14.23 -7.03
CA ALA A 285 5.02 -14.73 -5.77
C ALA A 285 4.66 -16.22 -5.85
N ARG A 286 3.98 -16.64 -6.93
CA ARG A 286 3.69 -18.06 -7.18
C ARG A 286 4.97 -18.91 -7.28
N SER A 287 6.02 -18.40 -7.94
CA SER A 287 7.26 -19.17 -8.12
C SER A 287 7.99 -19.49 -6.81
N VAL A 288 7.76 -18.70 -5.75
CA VAL A 288 8.37 -18.88 -4.42
C VAL A 288 7.35 -19.24 -3.34
N ASN A 289 6.12 -19.60 -3.73
CA ASN A 289 5.00 -19.87 -2.83
C ASN A 289 4.76 -18.78 -1.77
N ALA A 290 4.95 -17.50 -2.13
CA ALA A 290 4.65 -16.37 -1.26
C ALA A 290 3.15 -16.05 -1.38
N LEU A 291 2.37 -16.47 -0.37
CA LEU A 291 0.94 -16.19 -0.32
C LEU A 291 0.69 -14.74 0.12
N PRO A 292 -0.23 -14.01 -0.55
CA PRO A 292 -0.74 -12.74 -0.04
C PRO A 292 -1.31 -12.86 1.37
N LEU A 293 -1.27 -11.75 2.11
CA LEU A 293 -1.89 -11.69 3.43
C LEU A 293 -3.41 -11.83 3.35
N ALA A 294 -4.00 -12.42 4.38
CA ALA A 294 -5.45 -12.44 4.53
C ALA A 294 -5.96 -11.03 4.89
N PRO A 295 -7.16 -10.64 4.42
CA PRO A 295 -7.80 -9.39 4.82
C PRO A 295 -7.82 -9.19 6.33
N LEU A 296 -7.75 -7.93 6.78
CA LEU A 296 -7.89 -7.62 8.21
C LEU A 296 -9.24 -8.15 8.71
N SER A 297 -9.21 -8.98 9.74
CA SER A 297 -10.40 -9.51 10.39
C SER A 297 -10.64 -8.83 11.74
N THR A 298 -11.92 -8.67 12.10
CA THR A 298 -12.36 -8.29 13.45
C THR A 298 -12.27 -9.45 14.43
#